data_AF-F9VTZ1-F1
#
_entry.id   AF-F9VTZ1-F1
#
_cell.length_a   1.000
_cell.length_b   1.000
_cell.length_c   1.000
_cell.angle_alpha   90.00
_cell.angle_beta   90.00
_cell.angle_gamma   90.00
#
_symmetry.space_group_name_H-M   'P 1'
#
loop_
_entity.id
_entity.type
_entity.pdbx_description
1 polymer ?
#
loop_
_entity_poly.entity_id
_entity_poly.type
_entity_poly.pdbx_seq_one_letter_code
_entity_poly.pdbx_strand_id
1 'polypeptide(L)'
;MSGSRKTVLGFVAAASMAIAPLMVAAPASAATDYANCAALNADYPHGVGEPGAVDSTSGTPVTNFTVDQALYDANDESDRDKDGIACEQN
;
A
#
# COMPACT_ATOMS: atom_id res chain seq x y z
N MET A 1 9.68 -64.59 37.30
CA MET A 1 8.87 -64.40 38.52
C MET A 1 8.55 -62.91 38.63
N SER A 2 7.30 -62.58 39.04
CA SER A 2 6.79 -61.29 39.57
C SER A 2 7.16 -60.00 38.83
N GLY A 3 6.21 -59.21 38.31
CA GLY A 3 5.22 -58.43 39.07
C GLY A 3 5.87 -57.12 39.56
N SER A 4 5.29 -55.93 39.58
CA SER A 4 3.90 -55.48 39.43
C SER A 4 3.91 -53.93 39.37
N ARG A 5 3.05 -53.36 38.51
CA ARG A 5 2.26 -52.10 38.63
C ARG A 5 2.75 -50.96 39.55
N LYS A 6 2.77 -49.72 39.03
CA LYS A 6 1.82 -48.63 39.42
C LYS A 6 2.07 -47.32 38.65
N THR A 7 0.97 -46.84 38.08
CA THR A 7 0.70 -45.53 37.47
C THR A 7 1.00 -44.36 38.43
N VAL A 8 1.59 -43.27 37.94
CA VAL A 8 1.20 -41.91 38.35
C VAL A 8 1.26 -41.00 37.12
N LEU A 9 0.07 -40.63 36.64
CA LEU A 9 -0.17 -39.47 35.78
C LEU A 9 0.33 -38.21 36.49
N GLY A 10 1.21 -37.46 35.86
CA GLY A 10 1.61 -36.12 36.29
C GLY A 10 1.69 -35.20 35.09
N PHE A 11 0.52 -34.78 34.57
CA PHE A 11 0.42 -33.71 33.57
C PHE A 11 0.81 -32.39 34.23
N VAL A 12 2.09 -32.02 34.16
CA VAL A 12 2.51 -30.64 34.43
C VAL A 12 2.32 -29.86 33.14
N ALA A 13 1.14 -29.26 32.98
CA ALA A 13 0.87 -28.33 31.91
C ALA A 13 1.71 -27.06 32.13
N ALA A 14 2.87 -26.97 31.48
CA ALA A 14 3.63 -25.74 31.39
C ALA A 14 2.84 -24.76 30.50
N ALA A 15 2.18 -23.79 31.12
CA ALA A 15 1.48 -22.73 30.41
C ALA A 15 2.50 -21.79 29.76
N SER A 16 2.83 -22.04 28.49
CA SER A 16 3.64 -21.16 27.65
C SER A 16 2.87 -19.87 27.40
N MET A 17 3.19 -18.81 28.13
CA MET A 17 2.60 -17.49 27.94
C MET A 17 3.16 -16.90 26.63
N ALA A 18 2.42 -17.09 25.53
CA ALA A 18 2.80 -16.55 24.23
C ALA A 18 2.65 -15.02 24.27
N ILE A 19 3.78 -14.31 24.20
CA ILE A 19 3.81 -12.86 24.02
C ILE A 19 3.45 -12.59 22.56
N ALA A 20 2.22 -12.15 22.31
CA ALA A 20 1.82 -11.70 20.98
C ALA A 20 2.46 -10.32 20.72
N PRO A 21 3.12 -10.11 19.56
CA PRO A 21 3.62 -8.79 19.20
C PRO A 21 2.45 -7.83 19.00
N LEU A 22 2.46 -6.72 19.73
CA LEU A 22 1.57 -5.58 19.47
C LEU A 22 2.01 -4.91 18.17
N MET A 23 1.21 -5.05 17.12
CA MET A 23 1.40 -4.31 15.88
C MET A 23 0.98 -2.85 16.13
N VAL A 24 1.96 -1.97 16.28
CA VAL A 24 1.71 -0.52 16.31
C VAL A 24 1.57 -0.04 14.88
N ALA A 25 0.35 0.34 14.48
CA ALA A 25 0.13 1.00 13.20
C ALA A 25 0.75 2.39 13.24
N ALA A 26 1.62 2.70 12.27
CA ALA A 26 2.13 4.06 12.07
C ALA A 26 0.99 4.97 11.57
N PRO A 27 1.00 6.28 11.90
CA PRO A 27 0.07 7.22 11.31
C PRO A 27 0.26 7.24 9.79
N ALA A 28 -0.83 7.06 9.03
CA ALA A 28 -0.81 7.26 7.59
C ALA A 28 -0.68 8.76 7.30
N SER A 29 0.38 9.16 6.62
CA SER A 29 0.47 10.49 6.05
C SER A 29 -0.55 10.58 4.91
N ALA A 30 -1.48 11.53 4.99
CA ALA A 30 -2.34 11.83 3.86
C ALA A 30 -1.48 12.40 2.72
N ALA A 31 -1.67 11.89 1.52
CA ALA A 31 -1.04 12.47 0.34
C ALA A 31 -1.62 13.87 0.06
N THR A 32 -0.84 14.69 -0.64
CA THR A 32 -1.23 16.05 -0.98
C THR A 32 -2.28 16.03 -2.09
N ASP A 33 -3.44 16.61 -1.82
CA ASP A 33 -4.44 16.98 -2.82
C ASP A 33 -4.07 18.36 -3.41
N TYR A 34 -3.77 18.38 -4.70
CA TYR A 34 -3.37 19.59 -5.43
C TYR A 34 -4.59 20.26 -6.06
N ALA A 35 -4.73 21.57 -5.82
CA ALA A 35 -5.86 22.34 -6.34
C ALA A 35 -5.98 22.38 -7.88
N ASN A 36 -4.93 22.02 -8.63
CA ASN A 36 -4.91 21.90 -10.08
C ASN A 36 -3.61 21.24 -10.58
N CYS A 37 -3.63 20.79 -11.83
CA CYS A 37 -2.48 20.17 -12.47
C CYS A 37 -1.22 21.05 -12.55
N ALA A 38 -1.33 22.37 -12.65
CA ALA A 38 -0.12 23.21 -12.68
C ALA A 38 0.64 23.17 -11.34
N ALA A 39 -0.09 23.06 -10.23
CA ALA A 39 0.51 22.90 -8.91
C ALA A 39 1.12 21.50 -8.75
N LEU A 40 0.41 20.45 -9.18
CA LEU A 40 0.93 19.08 -9.16
C LEU A 40 2.16 18.94 -10.05
N ASN A 41 2.11 19.45 -11.28
CA ASN A 41 3.21 19.33 -12.25
C ASN A 41 4.46 20.14 -11.87
N ALA A 42 4.34 21.11 -10.96
CA ALA A 42 5.51 21.78 -10.39
C ALA A 42 6.38 20.81 -9.58
N ASP A 43 5.76 19.85 -8.90
CA ASP A 43 6.44 18.82 -8.11
C ASP A 43 6.64 17.52 -8.91
N TYR A 44 5.68 17.18 -9.78
CA TYR A 44 5.64 15.96 -10.60
C TYR A 44 5.47 16.29 -12.09
N PRO A 45 6.56 16.63 -12.81
CA PRO A 45 6.51 17.19 -14.16
C PRO A 45 5.78 16.35 -15.21
N HIS A 46 5.60 15.06 -14.98
CA HIS A 46 4.92 14.15 -15.92
C HIS A 46 3.62 13.57 -15.35
N GLY A 47 3.10 14.17 -14.28
CA GLY A 47 1.93 13.65 -13.57
C GLY A 47 2.29 12.51 -12.63
N VAL A 48 1.24 11.95 -12.03
CA VAL A 48 1.31 10.86 -11.05
C VAL A 48 0.35 9.77 -11.47
N GLY A 49 0.82 8.53 -11.52
CA GLY A 49 -0.03 7.40 -11.90
C GLY A 49 -0.01 6.28 -10.87
N GLU A 50 -1.03 5.43 -10.95
CA GLU A 50 -1.10 4.22 -10.16
C GLU A 50 -0.09 3.15 -10.64
N PRO A 51 0.28 2.19 -9.78
CA PRO A 51 1.14 1.09 -10.17
C PRO A 51 0.56 0.29 -11.34
N GLY A 52 1.21 0.36 -12.50
CA GLY A 52 0.78 -0.34 -13.71
C GLY A 52 -0.13 0.49 -14.62
N ALA A 53 -0.33 1.78 -14.34
CA ALA A 53 -0.99 2.71 -15.23
C ALA A 53 -0.33 2.74 -16.61
N VAL A 54 -1.14 2.95 -17.64
CA VAL A 54 -0.69 3.02 -19.04
C VAL A 54 -1.47 4.13 -19.71
N ASP A 55 -0.76 5.18 -20.12
CA ASP A 55 -1.33 6.29 -20.88
C ASP A 55 -2.05 5.76 -22.13
N SER A 56 -3.33 6.11 -22.23
CA SER A 56 -4.28 5.71 -23.26
C SER A 56 -4.36 6.69 -24.44
N THR A 57 -3.51 7.72 -24.44
CA THR A 57 -3.42 8.75 -25.46
C THR A 57 -3.17 8.19 -26.85
N SER A 58 -3.93 8.71 -27.81
CA SER A 58 -3.79 8.37 -29.24
C SER A 58 -2.47 8.87 -29.88
N GLY A 59 -1.77 9.76 -29.19
CA GLY A 59 -0.50 10.39 -29.61
C GLY A 59 0.73 9.66 -29.06
N THR A 60 1.67 10.42 -28.52
CA THR A 60 2.85 9.85 -27.85
C THR A 60 2.51 9.64 -26.39
N PRO A 61 2.53 8.40 -25.87
CA PRO A 61 2.20 8.15 -24.47
C PRO A 61 3.29 8.67 -23.53
N VAL A 62 2.87 9.28 -22.42
CA VAL A 62 3.69 9.62 -21.26
C VAL A 62 4.02 8.34 -20.51
N THR A 63 5.32 8.10 -20.32
CA THR A 63 5.83 6.85 -19.70
C THR A 63 6.73 7.12 -18.50
N ASN A 64 6.94 8.39 -18.18
CA ASN A 64 7.87 8.87 -17.15
C ASN A 64 7.15 9.64 -16.03
N PHE A 65 5.86 9.37 -15.85
CA PHE A 65 5.08 9.83 -14.70
C PHE A 65 5.60 9.20 -13.40
N THR A 66 5.32 9.85 -12.28
CA THR A 66 5.68 9.33 -10.96
C THR A 66 4.68 8.24 -10.58
N VAL A 67 5.15 7.06 -10.19
CA VAL A 67 4.28 5.99 -9.72
C VAL A 67 4.09 6.13 -8.21
N ASP A 68 2.92 6.60 -7.79
CA ASP A 68 2.53 6.71 -6.38
C ASP A 68 1.01 6.56 -6.24
N GLN A 69 0.58 5.41 -5.72
CA GLN A 69 -0.85 5.10 -5.52
C GLN A 69 -1.52 6.11 -4.59
N ALA A 70 -0.91 6.44 -3.46
CA ALA A 70 -1.56 7.28 -2.45
C ALA A 70 -1.73 8.71 -2.96
N LEU A 71 -0.76 9.17 -3.75
CA LEU A 71 -0.82 10.47 -4.38
C LEU A 71 -1.76 10.51 -5.59
N TYR A 72 -1.81 9.46 -6.40
CA TYR A 72 -2.82 9.32 -7.46
C TYR A 72 -4.23 9.34 -6.85
N ASP A 73 -4.50 8.51 -5.83
CA ASP A 73 -5.80 8.44 -5.16
C ASP A 73 -6.24 9.78 -4.54
N ALA A 74 -5.29 10.66 -4.19
CA ALA A 74 -5.57 11.98 -3.64
C ALA A 74 -5.79 13.08 -4.72
N ASN A 75 -5.53 12.76 -5.99
CA ASN A 75 -5.65 13.67 -7.13
C ASN A 75 -6.41 13.01 -8.30
N ASP A 76 -7.18 11.95 -8.03
CA ASP A 76 -7.84 11.13 -9.04
C ASP A 76 -8.92 11.92 -9.79
N GLU A 77 -9.45 12.98 -9.16
CA GLU A 77 -10.37 13.91 -9.80
C GLU A 77 -9.73 14.69 -10.96
N SER A 78 -8.40 14.69 -11.04
CA SER A 78 -7.63 15.33 -12.09
C SER A 78 -7.26 14.39 -13.26
N ASP A 79 -7.52 13.07 -13.14
CA ASP A 79 -7.44 12.08 -14.23
C ASP A 79 -8.77 12.07 -15.01
N ARG A 80 -8.77 12.73 -16.18
CA ARG A 80 -10.01 13.03 -16.93
C ARG A 80 -10.44 11.90 -17.85
N ASP A 81 -9.48 11.15 -18.37
CA ASP A 81 -9.60 10.03 -19.30
C ASP A 81 -9.62 8.67 -18.59
N LYS A 82 -9.22 8.62 -17.32
CA LYS A 82 -9.30 7.46 -16.43
C LYS A 82 -8.44 6.30 -16.88
N ASP A 83 -7.22 6.60 -17.30
CA ASP A 83 -6.23 5.59 -17.66
C ASP A 83 -5.20 5.32 -16.55
N GLY A 84 -5.43 5.91 -15.37
CA GLY A 84 -4.63 5.67 -14.18
C GLY A 84 -3.51 6.69 -14.02
N ILE A 85 -3.52 7.81 -14.77
CA ILE A 85 -2.52 8.87 -14.67
C ILE A 85 -3.22 10.23 -14.44
N ALA A 86 -2.94 10.84 -13.29
CA ALA A 86 -3.44 12.17 -12.97
C ALA A 86 -2.50 13.25 -13.51
N CYS A 87 -3.08 14.28 -14.14
CA CYS A 87 -2.37 15.47 -14.62
C CYS A 87 -1.17 15.16 -15.54
N GLU A 88 -1.32 14.17 -16.40
CA GLU A 88 -0.35 13.90 -17.47
C GLU A 88 -0.20 15.10 -18.41
N GLN A 89 1.01 15.26 -18.97
CA GLN A 89 1.31 16.30 -19.94
C GLN A 89 1.56 15.68 -21.31
N ASN A 90 0.50 15.67 -22.13
CA ASN A 90 0.47 15.14 -23.51
C ASN A 90 0.79 16.19 -24.57
#